data_AF-A0A0F8VFV1-F1
#
_entry.id   AF-A0A0F8VFV1-F1
#
_cell.length_a   1.000
_cell.length_b   1.000
_cell.length_c   1.000
_cell.angle_alpha   90.00
_cell.angle_beta   90.00
_cell.angle_gamma   90.00
#
_symmetry.space_group_name_H-M   'P 1'
#
loop_
_entity.id
_entity.type
_entity.pdbx_description
1 polymer ?
#
loop_
_entity_poly.entity_id
_entity_poly.type
_entity_poly.pdbx_seq_one_letter_code
_entity_poly.pdbx_strand_id
1 'polypeptide(L)'
;MFSSFFRSKPTDPSSPPPALPPTTTPAAPEEQEEEAAGQPQAKTQTQTQTQTQNRNHDQDPPKLWTPQTNRKLFFGGLLFFSLSVLATRRALRRRHQACVPPFYTSSLYHKPKVNGAGEALEALNLATLNVVSFGMMGGGGVLWAMDINGLEDMRAYVRKGMLSSEEAGEPLTESDKELEKEVEDWIRKYLGKRVEGDKLRELEESSK
;
A
#
# COMPACT_ATOMS: atom_id res chain seq x y z
N MET A 1 -40.87 12.43 -2.29
CA MET A 1 -41.13 10.99 -2.07
C MET A 1 -39.81 10.27 -2.19
N PHE A 2 -39.45 9.42 -1.23
CA PHE A 2 -38.25 8.56 -1.29
C PHE A 2 -38.68 7.11 -1.48
N SER A 3 -37.96 6.34 -2.29
CA SER A 3 -38.26 4.92 -2.54
C SER A 3 -36.99 4.08 -2.68
N SER A 4 -36.58 3.52 -1.54
CA SER A 4 -35.91 2.23 -1.33
C SER A 4 -34.77 1.77 -2.25
N PHE A 5 -33.60 1.60 -1.62
CA PHE A 5 -32.52 0.71 -2.05
C PHE A 5 -32.93 -0.79 -1.92
N PHE A 6 -32.00 -1.66 -2.36
CA PHE A 6 -31.89 -3.10 -2.10
C PHE A 6 -32.91 -4.06 -2.76
N ARG A 7 -32.37 -4.98 -3.57
CA ARG A 7 -32.97 -6.30 -3.83
C ARG A 7 -31.89 -7.38 -3.85
N SER A 8 -31.89 -8.23 -2.84
CA SER A 8 -30.99 -9.39 -2.72
C SER A 8 -31.39 -10.54 -3.66
N LYS A 9 -30.46 -11.45 -3.94
CA LYS A 9 -30.74 -12.80 -4.48
C LYS A 9 -30.36 -13.86 -3.43
N PRO A 10 -31.18 -14.90 -3.23
CA PRO A 10 -30.81 -16.07 -2.43
C PRO A 10 -30.31 -17.24 -3.29
N THR A 11 -29.40 -18.03 -2.72
CA THR A 11 -29.16 -19.47 -2.99
C THR A 11 -30.24 -20.32 -2.26
N ASP A 12 -30.41 -21.66 -2.37
CA ASP A 12 -29.53 -22.77 -2.82
C ASP A 12 -30.40 -23.97 -3.38
N PRO A 13 -29.97 -25.27 -3.46
CA PRO A 13 -30.49 -26.23 -4.49
C PRO A 13 -31.48 -27.31 -3.99
N SER A 14 -31.78 -28.31 -4.85
CA SER A 14 -32.63 -29.48 -4.52
C SER A 14 -32.26 -30.78 -5.27
N SER A 15 -31.90 -31.82 -4.50
CA SER A 15 -32.31 -33.26 -4.62
C SER A 15 -31.95 -34.14 -5.87
N PRO A 16 -31.99 -35.50 -5.79
CA PRO A 16 -31.32 -36.40 -4.83
C PRO A 16 -30.63 -37.63 -5.55
N PRO A 17 -30.62 -38.94 -5.14
CA PRO A 17 -29.42 -39.81 -5.28
C PRO A 17 -29.60 -41.11 -6.14
N PRO A 18 -28.56 -41.97 -6.26
CA PRO A 18 -28.30 -43.09 -5.32
C PRO A 18 -26.80 -43.16 -4.88
N ALA A 19 -26.17 -44.19 -4.28
CA ALA A 19 -26.49 -45.61 -4.01
C ALA A 19 -25.87 -46.15 -2.68
N LEU A 20 -25.40 -47.42 -2.63
CA LEU A 20 -25.05 -48.20 -1.42
C LEU A 20 -23.91 -49.23 -1.68
N PRO A 21 -23.38 -49.97 -0.68
CA PRO A 21 -22.75 -49.54 0.58
C PRO A 21 -21.25 -50.01 0.59
N PRO A 22 -20.68 -51.05 1.29
CA PRO A 22 -20.96 -51.76 2.56
C PRO A 22 -19.84 -51.68 3.66
N THR A 23 -20.20 -52.01 4.92
CA THR A 23 -19.52 -52.87 5.96
C THR A 23 -17.98 -52.74 6.22
N THR A 24 -17.44 -52.64 7.46
CA THR A 24 -17.90 -53.13 8.79
C THR A 24 -17.56 -52.19 9.98
N THR A 25 -18.39 -52.23 11.04
CA THR A 25 -18.19 -51.76 12.44
C THR A 25 -17.57 -52.90 13.33
N PRO A 26 -17.55 -52.93 14.70
CA PRO A 26 -18.00 -52.01 15.77
C PRO A 26 -17.05 -51.78 17.00
N ALA A 27 -17.52 -50.91 17.93
CA ALA A 27 -17.40 -50.99 19.41
C ALA A 27 -16.15 -50.50 20.21
N ALA A 28 -16.46 -49.78 21.31
CA ALA A 28 -15.71 -49.64 22.58
C ALA A 28 -16.51 -50.40 23.69
N PRO A 29 -16.20 -50.41 25.03
CA PRO A 29 -16.07 -49.23 25.94
C PRO A 29 -15.14 -49.41 27.21
N GLU A 30 -15.25 -48.48 28.20
CA GLU A 30 -15.07 -48.64 29.69
C GLU A 30 -13.70 -49.12 30.31
N GLU A 31 -13.31 -48.90 31.58
CA GLU A 31 -13.49 -47.80 32.58
C GLU A 31 -12.45 -47.90 33.77
N GLN A 32 -12.20 -46.76 34.48
CA GLN A 32 -11.71 -46.49 35.87
C GLN A 32 -10.55 -47.25 36.64
N GLU A 33 -9.84 -46.47 37.52
CA GLU A 33 -9.24 -46.78 38.87
C GLU A 33 -8.08 -47.83 39.05
N GLU A 34 -7.17 -47.81 40.06
CA GLU A 34 -6.77 -46.87 41.16
C GLU A 34 -5.29 -47.09 41.65
N GLU A 35 -4.80 -46.22 42.55
CA GLU A 35 -3.80 -46.37 43.66
C GLU A 35 -2.23 -46.45 43.52
N ALA A 36 -1.60 -45.65 44.41
CA ALA A 36 -0.44 -45.90 45.32
C ALA A 36 1.01 -46.26 44.86
N ALA A 37 1.87 -45.22 44.93
CA ALA A 37 3.15 -45.14 45.68
C ALA A 37 4.31 -46.16 45.51
N GLY A 38 5.50 -45.66 45.10
CA GLY A 38 6.79 -46.36 45.24
C GLY A 38 8.03 -45.62 44.69
N GLN A 39 8.86 -45.06 45.57
CA GLN A 39 10.22 -44.56 45.30
C GLN A 39 11.20 -45.12 46.36
N PRO A 40 12.55 -45.05 46.22
CA PRO A 40 13.33 -44.40 45.15
C PRO A 40 14.44 -45.30 44.52
N GLN A 41 14.96 -44.89 43.35
CA GLN A 41 16.40 -44.99 43.07
C GLN A 41 16.81 -44.09 41.89
N ALA A 42 18.05 -43.59 41.93
CA ALA A 42 18.54 -42.55 41.01
C ALA A 42 19.51 -43.10 39.95
N LYS A 43 19.44 -42.55 38.73
CA LYS A 43 20.61 -42.24 37.88
C LYS A 43 20.25 -41.28 36.73
N THR A 44 20.88 -40.11 36.79
CA THR A 44 21.17 -39.13 35.74
C THR A 44 20.64 -39.40 34.32
N GLN A 45 19.71 -38.57 33.84
CA GLN A 45 19.63 -38.14 32.44
C GLN A 45 19.37 -36.63 32.35
N THR A 46 19.71 -36.05 31.20
CA THR A 46 19.92 -34.61 30.98
C THR A 46 18.66 -33.76 31.16
N GLN A 47 18.81 -32.54 31.71
CA GLN A 47 17.78 -31.52 31.65
C GLN A 47 17.57 -31.06 30.20
N THR A 48 16.51 -31.53 29.54
CA THR A 48 15.99 -30.87 28.33
C THR A 48 15.39 -29.54 28.75
N GLN A 49 16.18 -28.47 28.71
CA GLN A 49 15.66 -27.12 28.86
C GLN A 49 14.72 -26.82 27.69
N THR A 50 13.43 -26.62 27.98
CA THR A 50 12.44 -26.18 26.99
C THR A 50 12.68 -24.71 26.65
N GLN A 51 13.77 -24.43 25.91
CA GLN A 51 13.93 -23.14 25.26
C GLN A 51 12.75 -22.95 24.32
N THR A 52 11.98 -21.89 24.51
CA THR A 52 11.00 -21.39 23.54
C THR A 52 11.75 -20.91 22.32
N GLN A 53 12.14 -21.86 21.47
CA GLN A 53 12.79 -21.62 20.20
C GLN A 53 11.84 -20.75 19.37
N ASN A 54 12.16 -19.45 19.27
CA ASN A 54 11.37 -18.50 18.50
C ASN A 54 11.41 -18.95 17.05
N ARG A 55 10.36 -19.69 16.65
CA ARG A 55 10.27 -20.35 15.36
C ARG A 55 9.91 -19.30 14.33
N ASN A 56 10.92 -18.53 13.94
CA ASN A 56 10.91 -17.71 12.75
C ASN A 56 10.37 -18.60 11.63
N HIS A 57 9.12 -18.35 11.25
CA HIS A 57 8.48 -19.12 10.21
C HIS A 57 9.00 -18.51 8.91
N ASP A 58 10.09 -19.09 8.39
CA ASP A 58 10.50 -18.92 7.00
C ASP A 58 9.37 -19.42 6.11
N GLN A 59 8.38 -18.56 5.89
CA GLN A 59 7.50 -18.64 4.75
C GLN A 59 8.29 -18.10 3.57
N ASP A 60 9.00 -18.99 2.89
CA ASP A 60 9.35 -18.80 1.48
C ASP A 60 8.12 -18.24 0.77
N PRO A 61 8.13 -16.97 0.32
CA PRO A 61 6.93 -16.36 -0.22
C PRO A 61 6.51 -17.13 -1.47
N PRO A 62 5.21 -17.40 -1.66
CA PRO A 62 4.74 -18.34 -2.68
C PRO A 62 5.28 -17.92 -4.06
N LYS A 63 5.88 -18.88 -4.77
CA LYS A 63 6.80 -18.74 -5.94
C LYS A 63 6.40 -17.78 -7.08
N LEU A 64 5.17 -17.26 -7.07
CA LEU A 64 4.71 -16.11 -7.86
C LEU A 64 5.39 -14.80 -7.44
N TRP A 65 5.79 -14.66 -6.16
CA TRP A 65 6.56 -13.54 -5.61
C TRP A 65 8.05 -13.67 -5.98
N THR A 66 8.34 -13.65 -7.28
CA THR A 66 9.71 -13.61 -7.80
C THR A 66 10.44 -12.36 -7.29
N PRO A 67 11.72 -12.42 -6.87
CA PRO A 67 12.48 -11.28 -6.31
C PRO A 67 12.91 -10.23 -7.36
N GLN A 68 12.04 -9.91 -8.30
CA GLN A 68 12.15 -8.80 -9.26
C GLN A 68 10.76 -8.15 -9.50
N THR A 69 9.91 -8.18 -8.48
CA THR A 69 8.61 -7.47 -8.43
C THR A 69 8.79 -5.97 -8.68
N ASN A 70 9.84 -5.36 -8.15
CA ASN A 70 10.13 -3.92 -8.30
C ASN A 70 10.25 -3.48 -9.75
N ARG A 71 11.00 -4.24 -10.56
CA ARG A 71 11.16 -3.95 -12.00
C ARG A 71 9.81 -4.01 -12.72
N LYS A 72 8.97 -4.98 -12.38
CA LYS A 72 7.60 -5.14 -12.93
C LYS A 72 6.69 -3.99 -12.49
N LEU A 73 6.78 -3.56 -11.22
CA LEU A 73 6.04 -2.43 -10.67
C LEU A 73 6.46 -1.10 -11.33
N PHE A 74 7.77 -0.85 -11.47
CA PHE A 74 8.31 0.33 -12.12
C PHE A 74 7.93 0.40 -13.60
N PHE A 75 8.18 -0.65 -14.39
CA PHE A 75 7.81 -0.64 -15.81
C PHE A 75 6.30 -0.63 -16.03
N GLY A 76 5.52 -1.26 -15.14
CA GLY A 76 4.05 -1.15 -15.13
C GLY A 76 3.58 0.29 -14.86
N GLY A 77 4.13 0.93 -13.83
CA GLY A 77 3.87 2.33 -13.49
C GLY A 77 4.29 3.30 -14.59
N LEU A 78 5.47 3.10 -15.18
CA LEU A 78 6.01 3.89 -16.30
C LEU A 78 5.13 3.77 -17.55
N LEU A 79 4.74 2.55 -17.93
CA LEU A 79 3.84 2.31 -19.05
C LEU A 79 2.47 2.95 -18.81
N PHE A 80 1.88 2.73 -17.64
CA PHE A 80 0.59 3.29 -17.24
C PHE A 80 0.62 4.82 -17.19
N PHE A 81 1.69 5.42 -16.64
CA PHE A 81 1.93 6.86 -16.64
C PHE A 81 2.07 7.41 -18.06
N SER A 82 2.83 6.75 -18.94
CA SER A 82 2.96 7.18 -20.35
C SER A 82 1.61 7.18 -21.08
N LEU A 83 0.77 6.15 -20.85
CA LEU A 83 -0.58 6.05 -21.41
C LEU A 83 -1.52 7.12 -20.82
N SER A 84 -1.43 7.40 -19.52
CA SER A 84 -2.19 8.47 -18.85
C SER A 84 -1.81 9.86 -19.36
N VAL A 85 -0.51 10.12 -19.57
CA VAL A 85 0.00 11.37 -20.17
C VAL A 85 -0.42 11.50 -21.64
N LEU A 86 -0.43 10.40 -22.41
CA LEU A 86 -0.92 10.40 -23.79
C LEU A 86 -2.44 10.64 -23.86
N ALA A 87 -3.23 10.02 -22.98
CA ALA A 87 -4.66 10.28 -22.86
C ALA A 87 -4.94 11.74 -22.48
N THR A 88 -4.20 12.27 -21.50
CA THR A 88 -4.26 13.68 -21.07
C THR A 88 -3.92 14.62 -22.22
N ARG A 89 -2.82 14.39 -22.95
CA ARG A 89 -2.44 15.17 -24.15
C ARG A 89 -3.50 15.08 -25.26
N ARG A 90 -4.15 13.94 -25.45
CA ARG A 90 -5.23 13.76 -26.45
C ARG A 90 -6.49 14.56 -26.07
N ALA A 91 -6.93 14.48 -24.81
CA ALA A 91 -8.07 15.23 -24.30
C ALA A 91 -7.81 16.75 -24.35
N LEU A 92 -6.66 17.20 -23.85
CA LEU A 92 -6.26 18.62 -23.91
C LEU A 92 -6.15 19.13 -25.34
N ARG A 93 -5.59 18.36 -26.29
CA ARG A 93 -5.54 18.75 -27.71
C ARG A 93 -6.94 18.93 -28.30
N ARG A 94 -7.88 18.02 -28.00
CA ARG A 94 -9.29 18.14 -28.44
C ARG A 94 -9.96 19.39 -27.89
N ARG A 95 -9.81 19.68 -26.59
CA ARG A 95 -10.39 20.89 -25.98
C ARG A 95 -9.72 22.16 -26.53
N HIS A 96 -8.39 22.18 -26.69
CA HIS A 96 -7.66 23.29 -27.33
C HIS A 96 -8.15 23.57 -28.75
N GLN A 97 -8.36 22.54 -29.57
CA GLN A 97 -8.91 22.70 -30.93
C GLN A 97 -10.34 23.25 -30.94
N ALA A 98 -11.15 22.98 -29.92
CA ALA A 98 -12.48 23.58 -29.76
C ALA A 98 -12.44 25.04 -29.25
N CYS A 99 -11.41 25.41 -28.48
CA CYS A 99 -11.24 26.77 -27.95
C CYS A 99 -10.64 27.76 -28.96
N VAL A 100 -9.92 27.30 -29.99
CA VAL A 100 -9.37 28.18 -31.04
C VAL A 100 -10.50 28.70 -31.95
N PRO A 101 -10.72 30.02 -32.06
CA PRO A 101 -11.70 30.58 -32.98
C PRO A 101 -11.24 30.48 -34.45
N PRO A 102 -12.13 30.14 -35.41
CA PRO A 102 -11.84 30.32 -36.84
C PRO A 102 -11.67 31.80 -37.22
N PHE A 103 -10.90 32.06 -38.29
CA PHE A 103 -10.37 33.38 -38.72
C PHE A 103 -11.36 34.57 -38.78
N TYR A 104 -12.68 34.35 -38.80
CA TYR A 104 -13.70 35.40 -38.91
C TYR A 104 -14.72 35.42 -37.76
N THR A 105 -14.52 34.66 -36.67
CA THR A 105 -15.28 34.85 -35.43
C THR A 105 -14.45 35.60 -34.41
N SER A 106 -15.05 36.56 -33.70
CA SER A 106 -14.36 37.25 -32.61
C SER A 106 -14.41 36.43 -31.33
N SER A 107 -13.42 36.63 -30.46
CA SER A 107 -13.33 36.01 -29.13
C SER A 107 -14.61 36.15 -28.28
N LEU A 108 -15.38 37.23 -28.50
CA LEU A 108 -16.62 37.53 -27.78
C LEU A 108 -17.79 36.59 -28.15
N TYR A 109 -17.79 36.05 -29.38
CA TYR A 109 -18.88 35.20 -29.90
C TYR A 109 -18.49 33.72 -29.99
N HIS A 110 -17.20 33.38 -29.94
CA HIS A 110 -16.75 31.98 -29.93
C HIS A 110 -16.98 31.31 -28.57
N LYS A 111 -18.12 30.63 -28.42
CA LYS A 111 -18.49 29.91 -27.19
C LYS A 111 -18.55 28.40 -27.44
N PRO A 112 -17.48 27.63 -27.14
CA PRO A 112 -17.52 26.18 -27.27
C PRO A 112 -18.58 25.57 -26.36
N LYS A 113 -19.36 24.62 -26.89
CA LYS A 113 -20.47 23.97 -26.18
C LYS A 113 -19.95 22.95 -25.17
N VAL A 114 -19.62 23.44 -23.97
CA VAL A 114 -19.15 22.61 -22.85
C VAL A 114 -20.27 21.83 -22.17
N ASN A 115 -19.95 20.66 -21.60
CA ASN A 115 -20.85 19.89 -20.72
C ASN A 115 -20.22 19.77 -19.34
N GLY A 116 -20.55 20.69 -18.43
CA GLY A 116 -19.88 20.82 -17.13
C GLY A 116 -19.75 19.52 -16.34
N ALA A 117 -20.82 18.71 -16.24
CA ALA A 117 -20.78 17.45 -15.50
C ALA A 117 -19.89 16.38 -16.18
N GLY A 118 -20.00 16.23 -17.50
CA GLY A 118 -19.18 15.29 -18.26
C GLY A 118 -17.70 15.68 -18.31
N GLU A 119 -17.42 16.98 -18.45
CA GLU A 119 -16.07 17.53 -18.48
C GLU A 119 -15.39 17.55 -17.12
N ALA A 120 -16.15 17.68 -16.04
CA ALA A 120 -15.65 17.54 -14.67
C ALA A 120 -15.32 16.08 -14.34
N LEU A 121 -16.14 15.11 -14.78
CA LEU A 121 -15.83 13.68 -14.60
C LEU A 121 -14.63 13.25 -15.45
N GLU A 122 -14.52 13.73 -16.70
CA GLU A 122 -13.31 13.53 -17.54
C GLU A 122 -12.07 14.13 -16.85
N ALA A 123 -12.16 15.35 -16.32
CA ALA A 123 -11.06 16.02 -15.63
C ALA A 123 -10.66 15.33 -14.31
N LEU A 124 -11.64 14.86 -13.53
CA LEU A 124 -11.42 14.09 -12.30
C LEU A 124 -10.66 12.80 -12.59
N ASN A 125 -11.09 12.04 -13.61
CA ASN A 125 -10.43 10.79 -13.99
C ASN A 125 -9.04 11.03 -14.60
N LEU A 126 -8.86 12.11 -15.39
CA LEU A 126 -7.52 12.55 -15.84
C LEU A 126 -6.60 12.85 -14.64
N ALA A 127 -7.10 13.55 -13.63
CA ALA A 127 -6.32 13.92 -12.46
C ALA A 127 -5.94 12.70 -11.61
N THR A 128 -6.90 11.83 -11.28
CA THR A 128 -6.64 10.64 -10.46
C THR A 128 -5.73 9.64 -11.17
N LEU A 129 -5.92 9.37 -12.47
CA LEU A 129 -5.05 8.49 -13.24
C LEU A 129 -3.61 9.03 -13.32
N ASN A 130 -3.42 10.34 -13.51
CA ASN A 130 -2.09 10.95 -13.53
C ASN A 130 -1.40 10.89 -12.15
N VAL A 131 -2.12 11.15 -11.06
CA VAL A 131 -1.54 11.10 -9.69
C VAL A 131 -1.24 9.66 -9.26
N VAL A 132 -2.16 8.71 -9.49
CA VAL A 132 -1.96 7.29 -9.14
C VAL A 132 -0.85 6.68 -9.99
N SER A 133 -0.77 6.98 -11.29
CA SER A 133 0.32 6.49 -12.13
C SER A 133 1.68 7.13 -11.79
N PHE A 134 1.71 8.41 -11.41
CA PHE A 134 2.93 9.05 -10.87
C PHE A 134 3.37 8.39 -9.56
N GLY A 135 2.45 8.13 -8.63
CA GLY A 135 2.75 7.40 -7.39
C GLY A 135 3.27 5.98 -7.62
N MET A 136 2.68 5.25 -8.58
CA MET A 136 3.10 3.90 -8.96
C MET A 136 4.48 3.89 -9.65
N MET A 137 4.74 4.86 -10.53
CA MET A 137 6.04 5.03 -11.19
C MET A 137 7.13 5.47 -10.20
N GLY A 138 6.83 6.46 -9.34
CA GLY A 138 7.74 6.99 -8.34
C GLY A 138 8.08 5.97 -7.25
N GLY A 139 7.07 5.37 -6.63
CA GLY A 139 7.27 4.32 -5.62
C GLY A 139 7.97 3.09 -6.18
N GLY A 140 7.59 2.64 -7.39
CA GLY A 140 8.31 1.56 -8.09
C GLY A 140 9.75 1.93 -8.44
N GLY A 141 10.01 3.20 -8.77
CA GLY A 141 11.36 3.72 -9.07
C GLY A 141 12.26 3.78 -7.84
N VAL A 142 11.74 4.22 -6.69
CA VAL A 142 12.46 4.21 -5.40
C VAL A 142 12.78 2.77 -4.98
N LEU A 143 11.78 1.88 -5.01
CA LEU A 143 11.99 0.46 -4.70
C LEU A 143 13.02 -0.21 -5.63
N TRP A 144 13.03 0.17 -6.92
CA TRP A 144 14.03 -0.31 -7.88
C TRP A 144 15.43 0.26 -7.63
N ALA A 145 15.55 1.56 -7.31
CA ALA A 145 16.84 2.21 -7.06
C ALA A 145 17.52 1.73 -5.76
N MET A 146 16.73 1.31 -4.75
CA MET A 146 17.23 0.75 -3.49
C MET A 146 17.40 -0.77 -3.52
N ASP A 147 16.97 -1.44 -4.60
CA ASP A 147 16.87 -2.90 -4.78
C ASP A 147 16.12 -3.67 -3.67
N ILE A 148 15.11 -3.02 -3.07
CA ILE A 148 14.34 -3.56 -1.93
C ILE A 148 13.17 -4.41 -2.44
N ASN A 149 13.42 -5.70 -2.73
CA ASN A 149 12.43 -6.61 -3.33
C ASN A 149 11.52 -7.30 -2.28
N GLY A 150 11.86 -7.20 -0.99
CA GLY A 150 11.05 -7.69 0.14
C GLY A 150 11.34 -7.02 1.49
N LEU A 151 10.68 -7.52 2.54
CA LEU A 151 10.79 -6.98 3.90
C LEU A 151 12.18 -7.19 4.52
N GLU A 152 12.87 -8.29 4.22
CA GLU A 152 14.21 -8.53 4.74
C GLU A 152 15.26 -7.62 4.08
N ASP A 153 15.05 -7.22 2.82
CA ASP A 153 15.86 -6.19 2.15
C ASP A 153 15.66 -4.83 2.82
N MET A 154 14.42 -4.45 3.18
CA MET A 154 14.18 -3.26 4.02
C MET A 154 14.90 -3.37 5.36
N ARG A 155 14.83 -4.54 6.02
CA ARG A 155 15.47 -4.77 7.31
C ARG A 155 16.99 -4.74 7.23
N ALA A 156 17.57 -5.21 6.12
CA ALA A 156 18.99 -5.09 5.82
C ALA A 156 19.38 -3.64 5.54
N TYR A 157 18.59 -2.91 4.74
CA TYR A 157 18.79 -1.49 4.45
C TYR A 157 18.75 -0.62 5.71
N VAL A 158 17.75 -0.78 6.57
CA VAL A 158 17.64 -0.03 7.83
C VAL A 158 18.81 -0.33 8.77
N ARG A 159 19.18 -1.62 8.96
CA ARG A 159 20.37 -1.99 9.74
C ARG A 159 21.64 -1.36 9.17
N LYS A 160 21.81 -1.42 7.84
CA LYS A 160 22.95 -0.79 7.16
C LYS A 160 22.97 0.71 7.36
N GLY A 161 21.82 1.39 7.27
CA GLY A 161 21.72 2.84 7.48
C GLY A 161 22.11 3.26 8.90
N MET A 162 21.62 2.56 9.92
CA MET A 162 21.98 2.86 11.31
C MET A 162 23.47 2.59 11.60
N LEU A 163 23.99 1.42 11.18
CA LEU A 163 25.42 1.11 11.30
C LEU A 163 26.31 2.09 10.52
N SER A 164 25.88 2.51 9.32
CA SER A 164 26.62 3.50 8.51
C SER A 164 26.59 4.91 9.11
N SER A 165 25.68 5.19 10.05
CA SER A 165 25.62 6.47 10.77
C SER A 165 26.41 6.45 12.09
N GLU A 166 26.61 5.27 12.70
CA GLU A 166 27.28 5.12 13.99
C GLU A 166 28.74 4.66 13.87
N GLU A 167 29.04 3.78 12.90
CA GLU A 167 30.37 3.19 12.69
C GLU A 167 31.26 4.01 11.74
N ALA A 168 30.67 4.89 10.89
CA ALA A 168 31.44 5.67 9.91
C ALA A 168 32.24 6.81 10.55
N GLY A 169 31.73 7.47 11.60
CA GLY A 169 32.35 8.63 12.24
C GLY A 169 32.44 9.92 11.37
N GLU A 170 32.23 9.80 10.07
CA GLU A 170 32.18 10.91 9.12
C GLU A 170 30.99 11.85 9.40
N PRO A 171 31.16 13.18 9.27
CA PRO A 171 30.04 14.10 9.32
C PRO A 171 29.10 13.84 8.14
N LEU A 172 27.79 14.08 8.30
CA LEU A 172 26.85 14.10 7.17
C LEU A 172 27.44 14.95 6.04
N THR A 173 27.47 14.36 4.84
CA THR A 173 27.97 15.01 3.63
C THR A 173 27.28 16.36 3.43
N GLU A 174 28.01 17.38 2.96
CA GLU A 174 27.46 18.75 2.85
C GLU A 174 26.20 18.81 1.97
N SER A 175 26.06 17.88 1.00
CA SER A 175 24.85 17.63 0.23
C SER A 175 23.61 17.36 1.07
N ASP A 176 23.76 16.61 2.15
CA ASP A 176 22.66 16.12 2.98
C ASP A 176 22.15 17.26 3.87
N LYS A 177 23.07 18.10 4.37
CA LYS A 177 22.75 19.36 5.09
C LYS A 177 22.07 20.38 4.16
N GLU A 178 22.52 20.47 2.91
CA GLU A 178 21.90 21.35 1.91
C GLU A 178 20.48 20.86 1.56
N LEU A 179 20.29 19.55 1.38
CA LEU A 179 18.97 18.92 1.19
C LEU A 179 18.04 19.08 2.41
N GLU A 180 18.54 18.88 3.64
CA GLU A 180 17.78 19.11 4.87
C GLU A 180 17.28 20.56 4.95
N LYS A 181 18.13 21.53 4.58
CA LYS A 181 17.78 22.95 4.55
C LYS A 181 16.78 23.27 3.43
N GLU A 182 16.95 22.74 2.22
CA GLU A 182 15.96 22.92 1.14
C GLU A 182 14.58 22.34 1.53
N VAL A 183 14.57 21.21 2.23
CA VAL A 183 13.36 20.60 2.79
C VAL A 183 12.77 21.46 3.92
N GLU A 184 13.57 22.02 4.83
CA GLU A 184 13.08 22.95 5.86
C GLU A 184 12.47 24.21 5.22
N ASP A 185 13.17 24.87 4.29
CA ASP A 185 12.67 26.06 3.59
C ASP A 185 11.36 25.75 2.82
N TRP A 186 11.25 24.56 2.22
CA TRP A 186 10.01 24.10 1.59
C TRP A 186 8.87 23.88 2.60
N ILE A 187 9.13 23.15 3.70
CA ILE A 187 8.14 22.94 4.78
C ILE A 187 7.70 24.28 5.38
N ARG A 188 8.64 25.19 5.65
CA ARG A 188 8.39 26.52 6.22
C ARG A 188 7.51 27.36 5.29
N LYS A 189 7.76 27.31 3.98
CA LYS A 189 7.03 28.02 2.93
C LYS A 189 5.59 27.54 2.74
N TYR A 190 5.34 26.23 2.85
CA TYR A 190 4.02 25.63 2.56
C TYR A 190 3.19 25.24 3.80
N LEU A 191 3.82 24.65 4.82
CA LEU A 191 3.14 24.25 6.07
C LEU A 191 3.26 25.32 7.16
N GLY A 192 4.41 25.98 7.29
CA GLY A 192 4.71 26.93 8.38
C GLY A 192 3.62 28.00 8.54
N LYS A 193 3.22 28.66 7.45
CA LYS A 193 2.18 29.71 7.43
C LYS A 193 0.78 29.24 7.89
N ARG A 194 0.52 27.93 7.98
CA ARG A 194 -0.71 27.37 8.55
C ARG A 194 -0.55 27.14 10.05
N VAL A 195 0.44 26.31 10.43
CA VAL A 195 0.72 25.93 11.82
C VAL A 195 1.00 27.14 12.72
N GLU A 196 1.73 28.14 12.21
CA GLU A 196 2.04 29.38 12.92
C GLU A 196 0.80 30.26 13.12
N GLY A 197 -0.14 30.26 12.14
CA GLY A 197 -1.40 30.98 12.24
C GLY A 197 -2.43 30.31 13.18
N ASP A 198 -2.42 28.99 13.26
CA ASP A 198 -3.29 28.24 14.17
C ASP A 198 -2.77 28.34 15.63
N LYS A 199 -1.46 28.18 15.86
CA LYS A 199 -0.83 28.35 17.19
C LYS A 199 -1.05 29.72 17.82
N LEU A 200 -1.02 30.80 17.04
CA LEU A 200 -1.25 32.15 17.56
C LEU A 200 -2.66 32.32 18.13
N ARG A 201 -3.65 31.57 17.62
CA ARG A 201 -5.04 31.61 18.07
C ARG A 201 -5.25 30.78 19.34
N GLU A 202 -4.62 29.62 19.43
CA GLU A 202 -4.60 28.83 20.67
C GLU A 202 -4.02 29.64 21.84
N LEU A 203 -2.98 30.44 21.59
CA LEU A 203 -2.41 31.34 22.60
C LEU A 203 -3.36 32.47 23.00
N GLU A 204 -4.02 33.13 22.04
CA GLU A 204 -5.03 34.17 22.30
C GLU A 204 -6.23 33.64 23.10
N GLU A 205 -6.72 32.44 22.76
CA GLU A 205 -7.84 31.78 23.45
C GLU A 205 -7.43 31.25 24.84
N SER A 206 -6.16 30.86 25.06
CA SER A 206 -5.66 30.42 26.37
C SER A 206 -5.40 31.56 27.38
N SER A 207 -5.41 32.82 26.93
CA SER A 207 -5.02 34.00 27.71
C SER A 207 -6.22 34.79 28.28
N LYS A 208 -7.40 34.17 28.39
CA LYS A 208 -8.68 34.86 28.56
C LYS A 208 -9.66 34.15 29.50
#